data_AF-A0A226MPM7-F1
#
_entry.id   AF-A0A226MPM7-F1
#
_cell.length_a   1.000
_cell.length_b   1.000
_cell.length_c   1.000
_cell.angle_alpha   90.00
_cell.angle_beta   90.00
_cell.angle_gamma   90.00
#
_symmetry.space_group_name_H-M   'P 1'
#
loop_
_entity.id
_entity.type
_entity.pdbx_description
1 polymer ?
#
loop_
_entity_poly.entity_id
_entity_poly.type
_entity_poly.pdbx_seq_one_letter_code
_entity_poly.pdbx_strand_id
1 'polypeptide(L)'
;MPTLDDILEHIGEFDRFQKQTFFVLCLLSAAFTPVYVGVVFFGFTPEHRCFSPGVAELSQRCGWSLAEQLKHTVPEWGSHGAAFGSRCSRYEVDWNATGVSCSDPLDSLVGNRSSVPLGPCQDGWVYDYPGTSIVTEFNLVCEDSWKLDLFQSSVNTGFFIGSMIIGYIADRFGRKLCLLITVLINSVSGVLVAFSPSYTWTVIFRLIQGLVSKGGWLIGYVLSYGTLQFL
;
A
#
# COMPACT_ATOMS: atom_id res chain seq x y z
N MET A 1 -2.41 -53.07 -5.34
CA MET A 1 -1.58 -51.85 -5.24
C MET A 1 -2.09 -51.13 -4.01
N PRO A 2 -1.27 -50.92 -2.97
CA PRO A 2 -1.72 -50.14 -1.81
C PRO A 2 -2.13 -48.76 -2.30
N THR A 3 -3.30 -48.30 -1.86
CA THR A 3 -3.80 -46.96 -2.17
C THR A 3 -3.08 -45.95 -1.30
N LEU A 4 -3.04 -44.68 -1.71
CA LEU A 4 -2.38 -43.61 -0.95
C LEU A 4 -2.91 -43.56 0.50
N ASP A 5 -4.19 -43.87 0.69
CA ASP A 5 -4.86 -43.93 1.98
C ASP A 5 -4.35 -45.08 2.87
N ASP A 6 -4.05 -46.27 2.31
CA ASP A 6 -3.44 -47.38 3.06
C ASP A 6 -2.04 -47.03 3.57
N ILE A 7 -1.29 -46.23 2.80
CA ILE A 7 0.05 -45.77 3.18
C ILE A 7 -0.06 -44.68 4.27
N LEU A 8 -1.04 -43.79 4.16
CA LEU A 8 -1.31 -42.74 5.17
C LEU A 8 -1.79 -43.33 6.50
N GLU A 9 -2.56 -44.43 6.47
CA GLU A 9 -3.02 -45.13 7.67
C GLU A 9 -1.87 -45.90 8.37
N HIS A 10 -0.87 -46.35 7.61
CA HIS A 10 0.30 -47.08 8.14
C HIS A 10 1.40 -46.18 8.70
N ILE A 11 1.50 -44.92 8.26
CA ILE A 11 2.49 -43.93 8.75
C ILE A 11 2.14 -43.43 10.18
N GLY A 12 0.95 -43.75 10.69
CA GLY A 12 0.58 -43.48 12.08
C GLY A 12 -0.01 -42.08 12.30
N GLU A 13 -0.84 -41.99 13.34
CA GLU A 13 -1.53 -40.77 13.74
C GLU A 13 -0.53 -39.63 14.01
N PHE A 14 -0.76 -38.45 13.43
CA PHE A 14 -0.02 -37.21 13.70
C PHE A 14 0.35 -37.09 15.18
N ASP A 15 1.63 -37.29 15.50
CA ASP A 15 2.14 -37.20 16.87
C ASP A 15 2.00 -35.76 17.40
N ARG A 16 1.93 -35.59 18.73
CA ARG A 16 1.73 -34.26 19.36
C ARG A 16 2.80 -33.25 18.93
N PHE A 17 4.06 -33.67 18.74
CA PHE A 17 5.13 -32.78 18.27
C PHE A 17 4.91 -32.32 16.83
N GLN A 18 4.36 -33.18 15.98
CA GLN A 18 4.06 -32.87 14.58
C GLN A 18 2.88 -31.90 14.48
N LYS A 19 1.83 -32.10 15.29
CA LYS A 19 0.71 -31.15 15.42
C LYS A 19 1.18 -29.78 15.91
N GLN A 20 2.06 -29.74 16.92
CA GLN A 20 2.60 -28.49 17.45
C GLN A 20 3.48 -27.75 16.43
N THR A 21 4.34 -28.47 15.71
CA THR A 21 5.21 -27.88 14.67
C THR A 21 4.40 -27.33 13.50
N PHE A 22 3.40 -28.09 13.04
CA PHE A 22 2.48 -27.65 11.98
C PHE A 22 1.69 -26.41 12.41
N PHE A 23 1.17 -26.40 13.64
CA PHE A 23 0.43 -25.25 14.18
C PHE A 23 1.30 -23.99 14.25
N VAL A 24 2.56 -24.10 14.72
CA VAL A 24 3.50 -22.97 14.74
C VAL A 24 3.81 -22.47 13.33
N LEU A 25 3.96 -23.36 12.35
CA LEU A 25 4.18 -22.99 10.96
C LEU A 25 2.97 -22.31 10.33
N CYS A 26 1.75 -22.77 10.65
CA CYS A 26 0.51 -22.09 10.28
C CYS A 26 0.43 -20.68 10.88
N LEU A 27 0.79 -20.51 12.16
CA LEU A 27 0.83 -19.19 12.80
C LEU A 27 1.85 -18.26 12.14
N LEU A 28 3.05 -18.77 11.82
CA LEU A 28 4.06 -18.00 11.10
C LEU A 28 3.60 -17.61 9.69
N SER A 29 2.97 -18.55 8.97
CA SER A 29 2.36 -18.27 7.66
C SER A 29 1.29 -17.18 7.76
N ALA A 30 0.39 -17.29 8.72
CA ALA A 30 -0.64 -16.28 8.97
C ALA A 30 -0.05 -14.90 9.33
N ALA A 31 1.08 -14.85 10.03
CA ALA A 31 1.77 -13.59 10.35
C ALA A 31 2.41 -12.94 9.11
N PHE A 32 2.84 -13.73 8.13
CA PHE A 32 3.44 -13.23 6.89
C PHE A 32 2.43 -12.83 5.82
N THR A 33 1.22 -13.39 5.81
CA THR A 33 0.17 -13.06 4.82
C THR A 33 -0.17 -11.55 4.76
N PRO A 34 -0.30 -10.83 5.90
CA PRO A 34 -0.52 -9.39 5.90
C PRO A 34 0.61 -8.59 5.23
N VAL A 35 1.85 -9.09 5.22
CA VAL A 35 2.95 -8.41 4.52
C VAL A 35 2.68 -8.32 3.02
N TYR A 36 2.04 -9.35 2.45
CA TYR A 36 1.71 -9.40 1.03
C TYR A 36 0.35 -8.78 0.69
N VAL A 37 -0.70 -9.16 1.42
CA VAL A 37 -2.09 -8.75 1.11
C VAL A 37 -2.45 -7.43 1.79
N GLY A 38 -1.72 -7.02 2.83
CA GLY A 38 -2.00 -5.79 3.58
C GLY A 38 -1.99 -4.54 2.71
N VAL A 39 -1.24 -4.53 1.60
CA VAL A 39 -1.25 -3.39 0.65
C VAL A 39 -2.65 -3.16 0.07
N VAL A 40 -3.48 -4.19 -0.08
CA VAL A 40 -4.83 -4.03 -0.65
C VAL A 40 -5.73 -3.25 0.31
N PHE A 41 -5.49 -3.41 1.62
CA PHE A 41 -6.25 -2.71 2.66
C PHE A 41 -5.70 -1.32 2.96
N PHE A 42 -4.37 -1.16 3.00
CA PHE A 42 -3.73 0.12 3.34
C PHE A 42 -3.36 0.98 2.12
N GLY A 43 -3.42 0.44 0.91
CA GLY A 43 -3.10 1.10 -0.36
C GLY A 43 -4.32 1.62 -1.12
N PHE A 44 -5.49 1.65 -0.47
CA PHE A 44 -6.68 2.26 -1.06
C PHE A 44 -6.49 3.77 -1.23
N THR A 45 -6.83 4.27 -2.42
CA THR A 45 -6.84 5.69 -2.78
C THR A 45 -8.22 6.27 -2.47
N PRO A 46 -8.41 7.02 -1.36
CA PRO A 46 -9.69 7.66 -1.09
C PRO A 46 -9.95 8.80 -2.09
N GLU A 47 -11.21 9.25 -2.12
CA GLU A 47 -11.57 10.46 -2.84
C GLU A 47 -10.75 11.63 -2.30
N HIS A 48 -10.11 12.35 -3.22
CA HIS A 48 -9.12 13.38 -2.92
C HIS A 48 -9.35 14.57 -3.83
N ARG A 49 -8.92 15.72 -3.33
CA ARG A 49 -8.94 16.99 -4.06
C ARG A 49 -7.69 17.79 -3.75
N CYS A 50 -7.41 18.76 -4.58
CA CYS A 50 -6.26 19.62 -4.40
C CYS A 50 -6.50 20.63 -3.29
N PHE A 51 -5.50 20.81 -2.44
CA PHE A 51 -5.49 21.93 -1.52
C PHE A 51 -5.29 23.22 -2.32
N SER A 52 -6.11 24.22 -2.05
CA SER A 52 -6.07 25.52 -2.72
C SER A 52 -5.93 26.61 -1.66
N PRO A 53 -4.80 27.33 -1.63
CA PRO A 53 -4.59 28.39 -0.64
C PRO A 53 -5.60 29.53 -0.86
N GLY A 54 -6.13 30.09 0.23
CA GLY A 54 -7.10 31.20 0.19
C GLY A 54 -8.58 30.79 0.02
N VAL A 55 -8.88 29.57 -0.45
CA VAL A 55 -10.27 29.11 -0.59
C VAL A 55 -10.97 28.96 0.76
N ALA A 56 -10.25 28.53 1.79
CA ALA A 56 -10.83 28.39 3.14
C ALA A 56 -11.25 29.75 3.73
N GLU A 57 -10.44 30.79 3.54
CA GLU A 57 -10.74 32.15 3.98
C GLU A 57 -11.88 32.77 3.17
N LEU A 58 -11.90 32.54 1.85
CA LEU A 58 -12.99 32.97 0.98
C LEU A 58 -14.33 32.31 1.36
N SER A 59 -14.30 31.01 1.64
CA SER A 59 -15.47 30.24 2.08
C SER A 59 -16.04 30.78 3.39
N GLN A 60 -15.18 31.12 4.36
CA GLN A 60 -15.61 31.78 5.60
C GLN A 60 -16.17 33.19 5.37
N ARG A 61 -15.54 33.98 4.48
CA ARG A 61 -15.99 35.33 4.16
C ARG A 61 -17.37 35.35 3.49
N CYS A 62 -17.61 34.40 2.59
CA CYS A 62 -18.86 34.28 1.85
C CYS A 62 -19.93 33.45 2.59
N GLY A 63 -19.57 32.78 3.69
CA GLY A 63 -20.49 31.93 4.46
C GLY A 63 -20.95 30.69 3.71
N TRP A 64 -20.11 30.13 2.83
CA TRP A 64 -20.46 28.99 2.00
C TRP A 64 -20.50 27.68 2.80
N SER A 65 -21.39 26.78 2.40
CA SER A 65 -21.33 25.38 2.80
C SER A 65 -20.21 24.64 2.04
N LEU A 66 -19.73 23.51 2.58
CA LEU A 66 -18.69 22.70 1.93
C LEU A 66 -19.09 22.30 0.50
N ALA A 67 -20.36 21.96 0.28
CA ALA A 67 -20.87 21.57 -1.02
C ALA A 67 -20.83 22.73 -2.03
N GLU A 68 -21.18 23.94 -1.59
CA GLU A 68 -21.11 25.14 -2.44
C GLU A 68 -19.66 25.49 -2.76
N GLN A 69 -18.77 25.48 -1.77
CA GLN A 69 -17.35 25.70 -1.98
C GLN A 69 -16.80 24.75 -3.05
N LEU A 70 -17.10 23.45 -2.95
CA LEU A 70 -16.62 22.44 -3.90
C LEU A 70 -17.17 22.66 -5.32
N LYS A 71 -18.42 23.11 -5.45
CA LYS A 71 -19.03 23.43 -6.75
C LYS A 71 -18.31 24.55 -7.48
N HIS A 72 -17.74 25.51 -6.74
CA HIS A 72 -17.05 26.66 -7.32
C HIS A 72 -15.55 26.43 -7.52
N THR A 73 -14.89 25.62 -6.67
CA THR A 73 -13.43 25.49 -6.68
C THR A 73 -12.91 24.24 -7.37
N VAL A 74 -13.73 23.20 -7.49
CA VAL A 74 -13.36 21.96 -8.16
C VAL A 74 -13.87 22.01 -9.60
N PRO A 75 -13.03 21.71 -10.61
CA PRO A 75 -13.49 21.70 -11.99
C PRO A 75 -14.60 20.68 -12.22
N GLU A 76 -15.66 21.11 -12.94
CA GLU A 76 -16.76 20.23 -13.29
C GLU A 76 -16.28 19.09 -14.20
N TRP A 77 -16.72 17.88 -13.85
CA TRP A 77 -16.44 16.66 -14.60
C TRP A 77 -17.09 16.73 -15.98
N GLY A 78 -16.30 16.90 -17.03
CA GLY A 78 -16.77 16.75 -18.41
C GLY A 78 -17.21 15.31 -18.69
N SER A 79 -18.48 15.14 -19.05
CA SER A 79 -19.00 13.86 -19.53
C SER A 79 -18.22 13.40 -20.77
N HIS A 80 -17.81 12.12 -20.73
CA HIS A 80 -17.06 11.35 -21.74
C HIS A 80 -15.53 11.48 -21.70
N GLY A 81 -14.87 10.49 -21.06
CA GLY A 81 -13.46 10.17 -21.26
C GLY A 81 -12.44 10.82 -20.32
N ALA A 82 -12.80 11.91 -19.63
CA ALA A 82 -11.91 12.66 -18.73
C ALA A 82 -11.95 12.20 -17.25
N ALA A 83 -12.31 10.94 -17.01
CA ALA A 83 -12.72 10.43 -15.69
C ALA A 83 -11.59 10.30 -14.65
N PHE A 84 -10.33 10.30 -15.07
CA PHE A 84 -9.18 10.12 -14.17
C PHE A 84 -8.27 11.36 -14.08
N GLY A 85 -8.08 12.09 -15.19
CA GLY A 85 -7.18 13.25 -15.23
C GLY A 85 -7.71 14.53 -14.57
N SER A 86 -9.03 14.67 -14.43
CA SER A 86 -9.66 15.89 -13.89
C SER A 86 -9.61 15.99 -12.35
N ARG A 87 -9.40 14.87 -11.65
CA ARG A 87 -9.24 14.83 -10.17
C ARG A 87 -7.87 15.32 -9.70
N CYS A 88 -6.94 15.43 -10.65
CA CYS A 88 -5.54 15.76 -10.46
C CYS A 88 -5.19 17.20 -10.81
N SER A 89 -6.20 17.95 -11.26
CA SER A 89 -6.03 19.29 -11.77
C SER A 89 -6.82 20.28 -10.92
N ARG A 90 -6.23 21.45 -10.72
CA ARG A 90 -6.88 22.58 -10.07
C ARG A 90 -6.97 23.76 -11.03
N TYR A 91 -7.91 24.65 -10.76
CA TYR A 91 -7.88 25.97 -11.39
C TYR A 91 -6.62 26.72 -10.92
N GLU A 92 -5.81 27.16 -11.89
CA GLU A 92 -4.60 27.93 -11.65
C GLU A 92 -4.97 29.42 -11.51
N VAL A 93 -5.60 29.73 -10.38
CA VAL A 93 -6.09 31.08 -10.05
C VAL A 93 -5.70 31.46 -8.63
N ASP A 94 -5.46 32.76 -8.42
CA ASP A 94 -5.16 33.34 -7.11
C ASP A 94 -6.46 33.63 -6.33
N TRP A 95 -6.87 32.68 -5.50
CA TRP A 95 -8.08 32.82 -4.67
C TRP A 95 -8.00 33.93 -3.62
N ASN A 96 -6.80 34.45 -3.35
CA ASN A 96 -6.56 35.55 -2.40
C ASN A 96 -6.67 36.94 -3.06
N ALA A 97 -7.03 37.02 -4.35
CA ALA A 97 -7.16 38.30 -5.03
C ALA A 97 -8.27 39.15 -4.39
N THR A 98 -8.03 40.46 -4.27
CA THR A 98 -9.02 41.42 -3.79
C THR A 98 -10.11 41.63 -4.84
N GLY A 99 -11.38 41.42 -4.49
CA GLY A 99 -12.51 41.63 -5.40
C GLY A 99 -13.19 40.37 -5.92
N VAL A 100 -12.84 39.19 -5.41
CA VAL A 100 -13.51 37.94 -5.74
C VAL A 100 -14.98 37.97 -5.28
N SER A 101 -15.90 37.70 -6.21
CA SER A 101 -17.34 37.65 -5.95
C SER A 101 -17.75 36.34 -5.25
N CYS A 102 -18.65 36.42 -4.28
CA CYS A 102 -19.19 35.26 -3.57
C CYS A 102 -20.26 34.47 -4.37
N SER A 103 -20.70 34.99 -5.53
CA SER A 103 -21.69 34.30 -6.38
C SER A 103 -21.00 33.52 -7.49
N ASP A 104 -20.02 34.15 -8.14
CA ASP A 104 -19.26 33.58 -9.26
C ASP A 104 -17.78 34.00 -9.17
N PRO A 105 -16.98 33.34 -8.32
CA PRO A 105 -15.59 33.72 -8.08
C PRO A 105 -14.72 33.58 -9.33
N LEU A 106 -14.99 32.58 -10.16
CA LEU A 106 -14.26 32.31 -11.40
C LEU A 106 -14.44 33.41 -12.46
N ASP A 107 -15.62 34.02 -12.53
CA ASP A 107 -15.91 35.10 -13.47
C ASP A 107 -15.18 36.39 -13.04
N SER A 108 -15.13 36.67 -11.74
CA SER A 108 -14.35 37.80 -11.22
C SER A 108 -12.84 37.66 -11.39
N LEU A 109 -12.32 36.44 -11.51
CA LEU A 109 -10.88 36.16 -11.62
C LEU A 109 -10.38 36.07 -13.07
N VAL A 110 -11.18 35.47 -13.97
CA VAL A 110 -10.74 35.16 -15.35
C VAL A 110 -11.65 35.81 -16.41
N GLY A 111 -12.83 36.30 -16.03
CA GLY A 111 -13.79 36.94 -16.94
C GLY A 111 -14.50 35.98 -17.91
N ASN A 112 -14.13 34.70 -17.92
CA ASN A 112 -14.76 33.63 -18.72
C ASN A 112 -14.55 32.26 -18.04
N ARG A 113 -15.64 31.59 -17.68
CA ARG A 113 -15.63 30.27 -16.99
C ARG A 113 -15.02 29.14 -17.84
N SER A 114 -15.05 29.28 -19.18
CA SER A 114 -14.66 28.23 -20.13
C SER A 114 -13.17 28.20 -20.49
N SER A 115 -12.40 29.23 -20.12
CA SER A 115 -10.98 29.39 -20.47
C SER A 115 -10.07 29.45 -19.25
N VAL A 116 -10.51 28.88 -18.12
CA VAL A 116 -9.70 28.88 -16.90
C VAL A 116 -8.55 27.87 -17.07
N PRO A 117 -7.29 28.30 -16.89
CA PRO A 117 -6.16 27.39 -16.97
C PRO A 117 -6.25 26.32 -15.87
N LEU A 118 -6.03 25.07 -16.28
CA LEU A 118 -5.97 23.91 -15.41
C LEU A 118 -4.51 23.53 -15.23
N GLY A 119 -4.05 23.50 -13.98
CA GLY A 119 -2.68 23.15 -13.62
C GLY A 119 -2.61 21.94 -12.67
N PRO A 120 -1.44 21.30 -12.54
CA PRO A 120 -1.21 20.27 -11.55
C PRO A 120 -1.23 20.85 -10.12
N CYS A 121 -1.51 19.99 -9.14
CA CYS A 121 -1.67 20.41 -7.75
C CYS A 121 -0.32 20.47 -7.03
N GLN A 122 0.07 21.69 -6.62
CA GLN A 122 1.38 21.96 -6.00
C GLN A 122 1.29 22.14 -4.48
N ASP A 123 0.15 22.62 -3.97
CA ASP A 123 -0.01 23.04 -2.57
C ASP A 123 -0.50 21.91 -1.64
N GLY A 124 -0.46 20.65 -2.11
CA GLY A 124 -0.86 19.47 -1.35
C GLY A 124 -2.28 18.96 -1.65
N TRP A 125 -2.72 17.98 -0.86
CA TRP A 125 -3.96 17.22 -1.09
C TRP A 125 -4.85 17.22 0.15
N VAL A 126 -6.16 17.24 -0.09
CA VAL A 126 -7.20 17.05 0.94
C VAL A 126 -7.95 15.78 0.62
N TYR A 127 -8.01 14.86 1.60
CA TYR A 127 -8.65 13.56 1.48
C TYR A 127 -9.98 13.54 2.23
N ASP A 128 -11.04 13.06 1.58
CA ASP A 128 -12.36 12.86 2.22
C ASP A 128 -12.41 11.48 2.89
N TYR A 129 -11.49 11.25 3.84
CA TYR A 129 -11.41 10.00 4.61
C TYR A 129 -10.84 10.26 6.01
N PRO A 130 -11.47 9.77 7.09
CA PRO A 130 -11.04 10.05 8.46
C PRO A 130 -9.83 9.21 8.93
N GLY A 131 -9.45 8.16 8.17
CA GLY A 131 -8.32 7.29 8.52
C GLY A 131 -7.04 7.63 7.78
N THR A 132 -5.97 6.90 8.10
CA THR A 132 -4.68 6.98 7.39
C THR A 132 -4.50 5.78 6.47
N SER A 133 -4.00 6.04 5.27
CA SER A 133 -3.56 5.04 4.30
C SER A 133 -2.16 5.39 3.80
N ILE A 134 -1.45 4.42 3.20
CA ILE A 134 -0.12 4.65 2.61
C ILE A 134 -0.19 5.76 1.55
N VAL A 135 -1.32 5.86 0.86
CA VAL A 135 -1.59 6.90 -0.13
C VAL A 135 -1.66 8.28 0.51
N THR A 136 -2.44 8.41 1.60
CA THR A 136 -2.65 9.71 2.27
C THR A 136 -1.42 10.18 3.02
N GLU A 137 -0.62 9.25 3.54
CA GLU A 137 0.59 9.56 4.30
C GLU A 137 1.73 10.07 3.39
N PHE A 138 1.91 9.46 2.22
CA PHE A 138 2.97 9.82 1.27
C PHE A 138 2.49 10.64 0.05
N ASN A 139 1.22 11.03 0.01
CA ASN A 139 0.59 11.77 -1.09
C ASN A 139 0.79 11.10 -2.47
N LEU A 140 0.54 9.79 -2.55
CA LEU A 140 0.82 8.96 -3.73
C LEU A 140 -0.34 8.99 -4.75
N VAL A 141 -0.68 10.19 -5.20
CA VAL A 141 -1.89 10.45 -5.99
C VAL A 141 -1.50 11.00 -7.35
N CYS A 142 -2.34 10.75 -8.37
CA CYS A 142 -2.19 11.33 -9.71
C CYS A 142 -0.86 10.98 -10.39
N GLU A 143 0.05 11.94 -10.56
CA GLU A 143 1.36 11.71 -11.17
C GLU A 143 2.19 10.69 -10.38
N ASP A 144 1.91 10.55 -9.09
CA ASP A 144 2.61 9.64 -8.18
C ASP A 144 1.88 8.31 -7.94
N SER A 145 0.78 8.03 -8.65
CA SER A 145 0.01 6.79 -8.44
C SER A 145 0.83 5.53 -8.70
N TRP A 146 1.78 5.57 -9.65
CA TRP A 146 2.67 4.46 -10.00
C TRP A 146 3.58 4.04 -8.84
N LYS A 147 3.78 4.91 -7.83
CA LYS A 147 4.55 4.56 -6.64
C LYS A 147 3.86 3.47 -5.84
N LEU A 148 2.52 3.44 -5.77
CA LEU A 148 1.80 2.33 -5.12
C LEU A 148 2.06 0.99 -5.83
N ASP A 149 2.08 1.00 -7.16
CA ASP A 149 2.43 -0.19 -7.94
C ASP A 149 3.89 -0.59 -7.74
N LEU A 150 4.80 0.38 -7.62
CA LEU A 150 6.20 0.14 -7.29
C LEU A 150 6.35 -0.51 -5.90
N PHE A 151 5.55 -0.08 -4.91
CA PHE A 151 5.56 -0.67 -3.58
C PHE A 151 5.25 -2.17 -3.63
N GLN A 152 4.19 -2.57 -4.34
CA GLN A 152 3.85 -3.99 -4.50
C GLN A 152 4.88 -4.74 -5.36
N SER A 153 5.36 -4.10 -6.43
CA SER A 153 6.39 -4.68 -7.30
C SER A 153 7.69 -4.94 -6.55
N SER A 154 8.09 -4.05 -5.64
CA SER A 154 9.31 -4.21 -4.82
C SER A 154 9.29 -5.47 -3.95
N VAL A 155 8.12 -5.79 -3.37
CA VAL A 155 7.91 -7.02 -2.59
C VAL A 155 7.98 -8.25 -3.50
N ASN A 156 7.35 -8.19 -4.68
CA ASN A 156 7.40 -9.28 -5.66
C ASN A 156 8.83 -9.55 -6.17
N THR A 157 9.58 -8.50 -6.49
CA THR A 157 11.00 -8.61 -6.88
C THR A 157 11.83 -9.18 -5.73
N GLY A 158 11.59 -8.72 -4.50
CA GLY A 158 12.17 -9.31 -3.31
C GLY A 158 11.85 -10.81 -3.20
N PHE A 159 10.60 -11.22 -3.41
CA PHE A 159 10.21 -12.64 -3.37
C PHE A 159 10.98 -13.48 -4.38
N PHE A 160 11.15 -12.97 -5.60
CA PHE A 160 11.87 -13.67 -6.66
C PHE A 160 13.34 -13.90 -6.27
N ILE A 161 14.05 -12.83 -5.91
CA ILE A 161 15.47 -12.88 -5.54
C ILE A 161 15.65 -13.71 -4.26
N GLY A 162 14.77 -13.48 -3.29
CA GLY A 162 14.76 -14.15 -2.00
C GLY A 162 14.63 -15.66 -2.10
N SER A 163 13.78 -16.15 -3.00
CA SER A 163 13.58 -17.59 -3.21
C SER A 163 14.87 -18.31 -3.62
N MET A 164 15.73 -17.68 -4.43
CA MET A 164 17.00 -18.26 -4.86
C MET A 164 18.05 -18.22 -3.76
N ILE A 165 18.23 -17.05 -3.11
CA ILE A 165 19.28 -16.83 -2.11
C ILE A 165 19.00 -17.62 -0.84
N ILE A 166 17.78 -17.51 -0.30
CA ILE A 166 17.41 -18.15 0.96
C ILE A 166 17.35 -19.68 0.79
N GLY A 167 16.94 -20.18 -0.37
CA GLY A 167 17.01 -21.61 -0.68
C GLY A 167 18.45 -22.14 -0.57
N TYR A 168 19.39 -21.48 -1.24
CA TYR A 168 20.81 -21.85 -1.18
C TYR A 168 21.38 -21.79 0.25
N ILE A 169 21.06 -20.75 1.01
CA ILE A 169 21.50 -20.59 2.40
C ILE A 169 20.91 -21.69 3.29
N ALA A 170 19.64 -22.05 3.10
CA ALA A 170 18.95 -23.07 3.90
C ALA A 170 19.57 -24.46 3.73
N ASP A 171 20.01 -24.79 2.53
CA ASP A 171 20.65 -26.07 2.25
C ASP A 171 22.08 -26.14 2.82
N ARG A 172 22.77 -25.01 2.99
CA ARG A 172 24.15 -24.98 3.52
C ARG A 172 24.26 -24.80 5.03
N PHE A 173 23.44 -23.93 5.63
CA PHE A 173 23.50 -23.58 7.06
C PHE A 173 22.45 -24.30 7.91
N GLY A 174 21.62 -25.12 7.29
CA GLY A 174 20.55 -25.86 7.95
C GLY A 174 19.23 -25.09 8.00
N ARG A 175 18.14 -25.83 7.77
CA ARG A 175 16.78 -25.29 7.58
C ARG A 175 16.22 -24.58 8.82
N LYS A 176 16.47 -25.10 10.03
CA LYS A 176 15.96 -24.52 11.29
C LYS A 176 16.57 -23.14 11.59
N LEU A 177 17.89 -23.00 11.47
CA LEU A 177 18.58 -21.73 11.72
C LEU A 177 18.18 -20.68 10.68
N CYS A 178 18.09 -21.08 9.41
CA CYS A 178 17.65 -20.18 8.34
C CYS A 178 16.22 -19.67 8.59
N LEU A 179 15.30 -20.53 9.02
CA LEU A 179 13.94 -20.13 9.37
C LEU A 179 13.92 -19.09 10.51
N LEU A 180 14.69 -19.30 11.59
CA LEU A 180 14.77 -18.33 12.69
C LEU A 180 15.32 -16.97 12.23
N ILE A 181 16.39 -16.97 11.43
CA ILE A 181 16.98 -15.73 10.90
C ILE A 181 15.99 -14.99 10.01
N THR A 182 15.27 -15.70 9.13
CA THR A 182 14.28 -15.06 8.25
C THR A 182 13.12 -14.44 9.03
N VAL A 183 12.59 -15.12 10.06
CA VAL A 183 11.55 -14.55 10.94
C VAL A 183 12.05 -13.30 11.67
N LEU A 184 13.28 -13.32 12.18
CA LEU A 184 13.88 -12.16 12.87
C LEU A 184 14.04 -10.96 11.94
N ILE A 185 14.61 -11.15 10.75
CA ILE A 185 14.80 -10.05 9.78
C ILE A 185 13.46 -9.47 9.35
N ASN A 186 12.44 -10.31 9.11
CA ASN A 186 11.11 -9.84 8.75
C ASN A 186 10.48 -9.02 9.87
N SER A 187 10.57 -9.48 11.12
CA SER A 187 10.03 -8.79 12.29
C SER A 187 10.69 -7.43 12.50
N VAL A 188 12.02 -7.36 12.44
CA VAL A 188 12.78 -6.11 12.57
C VAL A 188 12.44 -5.16 11.42
N SER A 189 12.37 -5.66 10.19
CA SER A 189 12.04 -4.84 9.03
C SER A 189 10.60 -4.32 9.07
N GLY A 190 9.66 -5.07 9.66
CA GLY A 190 8.29 -4.63 9.89
C GLY A 190 8.21 -3.45 10.86
N VAL A 191 8.96 -3.52 11.96
CA VAL A 191 9.06 -2.40 12.93
C VAL A 191 9.73 -1.19 12.27
N LEU A 192 10.78 -1.38 11.48
CA LEU A 192 11.47 -0.29 10.78
C LEU A 192 10.57 0.42 9.76
N VAL A 193 9.66 -0.30 9.10
CA VAL A 193 8.65 0.31 8.22
C VAL A 193 7.74 1.26 9.01
N ALA A 194 7.31 0.87 10.20
CA ALA A 194 6.43 1.70 11.03
C ALA A 194 7.09 3.00 11.51
N PHE A 195 8.42 3.03 11.62
CA PHE A 195 9.17 4.23 12.01
C PHE A 195 9.78 4.99 10.82
N SER A 196 9.51 4.57 9.58
CA SER A 196 10.18 5.14 8.43
C SER A 196 9.65 6.55 8.10
N PRO A 197 10.50 7.59 8.04
CA PRO A 197 10.06 8.96 7.79
C PRO A 197 9.95 9.31 6.30
N SER A 198 10.31 8.40 5.40
CA SER A 198 10.34 8.66 3.96
C SER A 198 9.90 7.45 3.15
N TYR A 199 9.26 7.74 2.02
CA TYR A 199 8.77 6.74 1.08
C TYR A 199 9.87 5.76 0.63
N THR A 200 11.04 6.27 0.27
CA THR A 200 12.17 5.44 -0.20
C THR A 200 12.62 4.40 0.83
N TRP A 201 12.72 4.79 2.11
CA TRP A 201 13.08 3.87 3.20
C TRP A 201 12.01 2.80 3.38
N THR A 202 10.74 3.18 3.30
CA THR A 202 9.61 2.25 3.35
C THR A 202 9.73 1.17 2.27
N VAL A 203 10.02 1.57 1.03
CA VAL A 203 10.20 0.66 -0.12
C VAL A 203 11.40 -0.28 0.08
N ILE A 204 12.53 0.23 0.57
CA ILE A 204 13.72 -0.59 0.85
C ILE A 204 13.42 -1.66 1.90
N PHE A 205 12.81 -1.29 3.03
CA PHE A 205 12.47 -2.26 4.06
C PHE A 205 11.43 -3.27 3.60
N ARG A 206 10.51 -2.87 2.72
CA ARG A 206 9.55 -3.78 2.08
C ARG A 206 10.22 -4.75 1.11
N LEU A 207 11.21 -4.31 0.35
CA LEU A 207 12.02 -5.19 -0.50
C LEU A 207 12.77 -6.22 0.35
N ILE A 208 13.35 -5.80 1.49
CA ILE A 208 14.01 -6.70 2.44
C ILE A 208 13.02 -7.70 3.03
N GLN A 209 11.83 -7.26 3.45
CA GLN A 209 10.76 -8.17 3.87
C GLN A 209 10.40 -9.15 2.76
N GLY A 210 10.35 -8.68 1.52
CA GLY A 210 10.19 -9.49 0.31
C GLY A 210 11.22 -10.63 0.23
N LEU A 211 12.51 -10.27 0.22
CA LEU A 211 13.63 -11.21 0.13
C LEU A 211 13.54 -12.37 1.13
N VAL A 212 13.00 -12.09 2.30
CA VAL A 212 13.02 -13.01 3.43
C VAL A 212 11.74 -13.84 3.54
N SER A 213 10.58 -13.26 3.21
CA SER A 213 9.27 -13.90 3.42
C SER A 213 9.08 -15.16 2.59
N LYS A 214 9.39 -15.11 1.28
CA LYS A 214 9.12 -16.24 0.39
C LYS A 214 10.03 -17.43 0.68
N GLY A 215 11.30 -17.16 0.99
CA GLY A 215 12.26 -18.16 1.42
C GLY A 215 11.85 -18.83 2.72
N GLY A 216 11.42 -18.06 3.72
CA GLY A 216 10.91 -18.59 4.99
C GLY A 216 9.69 -19.52 4.81
N TRP A 217 8.75 -19.16 3.95
CA TRP A 217 7.59 -20.01 3.62
C TRP A 217 8.00 -21.35 3.00
N LEU A 218 8.89 -21.32 2.00
CA LEU A 218 9.37 -22.54 1.34
C LEU A 218 10.09 -23.47 2.32
N ILE A 219 10.99 -22.93 3.15
CA ILE A 219 11.70 -23.71 4.16
C ILE A 219 10.73 -24.30 5.18
N GLY A 220 9.72 -23.52 5.60
CA GLY A 220 8.68 -23.98 6.52
C GLY A 220 7.90 -25.17 5.98
N TYR A 221 7.43 -25.09 4.73
CA TYR A 221 6.73 -26.22 4.10
C TYR A 221 7.63 -27.45 4.00
N VAL A 222 8.86 -27.27 3.53
CA VAL A 222 9.80 -28.39 3.38
C VAL A 222 10.16 -29.01 4.73
N LEU A 223 10.23 -28.23 5.81
CA LEU A 223 10.45 -28.74 7.16
C LEU A 223 9.25 -29.57 7.63
N SER A 224 8.01 -29.14 7.36
CA SER A 224 6.81 -29.94 7.66
C SER A 224 6.84 -31.29 6.94
N TYR A 225 7.10 -31.29 5.63
CA TYR A 225 7.16 -32.53 4.85
C TYR A 225 8.36 -33.41 5.23
N GLY A 226 9.52 -32.82 5.52
CA GLY A 226 10.69 -33.57 5.97
C GLY A 226 10.47 -34.24 7.32
N THR A 227 9.75 -33.58 8.24
CA THR A 227 9.40 -34.19 9.54
C THR A 227 8.40 -35.34 9.39
N LEU A 228 7.53 -35.27 8.37
CA LEU A 228 6.60 -36.34 7.97
C LEU A 228 7.30 -37.57 7.37
N GLN A 229 8.50 -37.43 6.80
CA GLN A 229 9.18 -38.50 6.04
C GLN A 229 10.27 -39.24 6.83
N PHE A 230 10.60 -38.77 8.04
CA PHE A 230 11.55 -39.43 8.97
C PHE A 230 10.84 -40.20 10.10
N LEU A 231 9.54 -40.46 9.96
CA LEU A 231 8.76 -41.45 10.71
C LEU A 231 8.37 -42.58 9.75
#